data_AF-A0A4Q4UYT1-F1
#
_entry.id   AF-A0A4Q4UYT1-F1
#
_cell.length_a   1.000
_cell.length_b   1.000
_cell.length_c   1.000
_cell.angle_alpha   90.00
_cell.angle_beta   90.00
_cell.angle_gamma   90.00
#
_symmetry.space_group_name_H-M   'P 1'
#
loop_
_entity.id
_entity.type
_entity.pdbx_description
1 polymer ?
#
loop_
_entity_poly.entity_id
_entity_poly.type
_entity_poly.pdbx_seq_one_letter_code
_entity_poly.pdbx_strand_id
1 'polypeptide(L)'
;MRLSTRGALAALCATVHAFSDSSPFILFSTAKLPEPASLDQLQSSSQVMESAKGLLKSCPTTRYLVVSQPNLNAAHLVAGQAVPNLYQRLERAESRLSIAEVIGDLDVKELSDFIRESCDGKSATVDVLELGPIATTQSATALKENGMSRAILFRQTANVDCGADDQLGAVLEQYQAEGSYTVIYAAGPRTEAPKTYTAEFQDSAHVELKRQLQHLGKRALNDTSNLPLFEKYQFFTPGIFMALFILVILLSILYSGISALSSLEVSYGAFDKEMGPAAQKKQQ
;
A
#
# COMPACT_ATOMS: atom_id res chain seq x y z
N MET A 1 46.90 -13.33 1.79
CA MET A 1 45.67 -12.57 2.10
C MET A 1 44.60 -12.94 1.09
N ARG A 2 43.56 -13.67 1.50
CA ARG A 2 42.43 -14.05 0.63
C ARG A 2 41.20 -13.32 1.15
N LEU A 3 40.77 -12.29 0.42
CA LEU A 3 39.57 -11.52 0.73
C LEU A 3 38.35 -12.33 0.28
N SER A 4 37.52 -12.73 1.25
CA SER A 4 36.31 -13.50 1.04
C SER A 4 35.21 -12.63 0.41
N THR A 5 34.91 -12.87 -0.86
CA THR A 5 33.75 -12.33 -1.59
C THR A 5 32.47 -13.08 -1.21
N ARG A 6 32.00 -12.91 0.03
CA ARG A 6 30.67 -13.35 0.47
C ARG A 6 30.10 -12.34 1.45
N GLY A 7 29.50 -11.27 0.92
CA GLY A 7 28.91 -10.23 1.76
C GLY A 7 28.23 -9.08 1.00
N ALA A 8 27.60 -9.35 -0.15
CA ALA A 8 26.99 -8.29 -0.96
C ALA A 8 25.52 -8.58 -1.35
N LEU A 9 24.75 -9.25 -0.49
CA LEU A 9 23.34 -9.57 -0.76
C LEU A 9 22.37 -9.25 0.41
N ALA A 10 22.80 -8.45 1.39
CA ALA A 10 21.99 -8.07 2.54
C ALA A 10 21.71 -6.55 2.65
N ALA A 11 21.84 -5.79 1.55
CA ALA A 11 21.68 -4.33 1.55
C ALA A 11 20.39 -3.81 0.88
N LEU A 12 19.43 -4.67 0.52
CA LEU A 12 18.21 -4.28 -0.20
C LEU A 12 16.93 -4.23 0.65
N CYS A 13 17.00 -4.41 1.97
CA CYS A 13 15.80 -4.44 2.82
C CYS A 13 15.41 -3.10 3.48
N ALA A 14 16.06 -1.99 3.13
CA ALA A 14 15.85 -0.71 3.82
C ALA A 14 15.19 0.36 2.94
N THR A 15 13.99 0.10 2.40
CA THR A 15 12.97 1.13 2.12
C THR A 15 11.61 0.47 1.86
N VAL A 16 10.93 0.02 2.91
CA VAL A 16 9.46 -0.14 2.85
C VAL A 16 8.87 0.97 3.72
N HIS A 17 8.92 2.21 3.22
CA HIS A 17 8.06 3.31 3.71
C HIS A 17 6.70 3.25 3.01
N ALA A 18 6.17 2.05 2.79
CA ALA A 18 4.92 1.89 2.08
C ALA A 18 3.79 2.35 3.02
N PHE A 19 3.20 3.50 2.69
CA PHE A 19 1.99 4.06 3.31
C PHE A 19 2.14 4.71 4.70
N SER A 20 3.37 5.02 5.14
CA SER A 20 3.51 5.76 6.39
C SER A 20 2.93 7.16 6.26
N ASP A 21 3.15 7.86 5.15
CA ASP A 21 2.70 9.26 4.94
C ASP A 21 1.45 9.40 4.07
N SER A 22 0.68 8.32 3.91
CA SER A 22 -0.62 8.38 3.28
C SER A 22 -1.74 8.38 4.32
N SER A 23 -2.87 8.92 3.91
CA SER A 23 -4.01 9.11 4.78
C SER A 23 -5.33 8.89 4.04
N PRO A 24 -6.37 8.38 4.70
CA PRO A 24 -7.61 8.07 4.01
C PRO A 24 -8.41 9.32 3.69
N PHE A 25 -9.21 9.21 2.63
CA PHE A 25 -10.22 10.19 2.25
C PHE A 25 -11.56 9.50 2.11
N ILE A 26 -12.59 10.06 2.74
CA ILE A 26 -13.95 9.52 2.70
C ILE A 26 -14.89 10.66 2.30
N LEU A 27 -15.80 10.38 1.39
CA LEU A 27 -16.88 11.28 1.02
C LEU A 27 -18.16 10.47 1.00
N PHE A 28 -19.19 10.95 1.70
CA PHE A 28 -20.49 10.29 1.67
C PHE A 28 -21.63 11.31 1.67
N SER A 29 -22.75 10.94 1.09
CA SER A 29 -23.90 11.83 0.92
C SER A 29 -25.22 11.09 1.15
N THR A 30 -26.20 11.83 1.64
CA THR A 30 -27.60 11.37 1.72
C THR A 30 -28.34 11.52 0.39
N ALA A 31 -27.69 12.04 -0.66
CA ALA A 31 -28.21 12.12 -2.02
C ALA A 31 -27.39 11.23 -2.96
N LYS A 32 -27.93 10.93 -4.14
CA LYS A 32 -27.18 10.27 -5.21
C LYS A 32 -26.10 11.17 -5.79
N LEU A 33 -24.84 10.76 -5.59
CA LEU A 33 -23.69 11.31 -6.30
C LEU A 33 -23.49 10.59 -7.64
N PRO A 34 -22.88 11.27 -8.64
CA PRO A 34 -22.37 10.61 -9.84
C PRO A 34 -21.36 9.51 -9.49
N GLU A 35 -21.13 8.56 -10.39
CA GLU A 35 -20.07 7.58 -10.19
C GLU A 35 -18.69 8.27 -10.23
N PRO A 36 -17.76 7.92 -9.31
CA PRO A 36 -16.42 8.49 -9.29
C PRO A 36 -15.60 8.02 -10.50
N ALA A 37 -14.67 8.87 -10.95
CA ALA A 37 -13.82 8.58 -12.11
C ALA A 37 -12.85 7.39 -11.89
N SER A 38 -12.42 7.15 -10.64
CA SER A 38 -11.63 5.99 -10.23
C SER A 38 -12.02 5.53 -8.83
N LEU A 39 -11.94 4.21 -8.61
CA LEU A 39 -12.13 3.52 -7.33
C LEU A 39 -10.82 2.98 -6.74
N ASP A 40 -9.68 3.38 -7.32
CA ASP A 40 -8.36 2.96 -6.86
C ASP A 40 -8.17 3.36 -5.39
N GLN A 41 -7.64 2.42 -4.59
CA GLN A 41 -7.45 2.64 -3.15
C GLN A 41 -6.20 3.47 -2.82
N LEU A 42 -5.34 3.67 -3.80
CA LEU A 42 -4.14 4.50 -3.71
C LEU A 42 -4.21 5.59 -4.79
N GLN A 43 -4.30 6.86 -4.36
CA GLN A 43 -4.40 8.00 -5.28
C GLN A 43 -3.57 9.18 -4.77
N SER A 44 -3.18 10.09 -5.65
CA SER A 44 -2.58 11.37 -5.23
C SER A 44 -3.62 12.35 -4.74
N SER A 45 -3.24 13.31 -3.89
CA SER A 45 -4.16 14.35 -3.42
C SER A 45 -4.80 15.15 -4.56
N SER A 46 -4.09 15.36 -5.68
CA SER A 46 -4.64 16.03 -6.86
C SER A 46 -5.73 15.22 -7.56
N GLN A 47 -5.55 13.89 -7.72
CA GLN A 47 -6.56 13.01 -8.32
C GLN A 47 -7.82 12.93 -7.46
N VAL A 48 -7.64 12.86 -6.13
CA VAL A 48 -8.75 12.87 -5.17
C VAL A 48 -9.49 14.20 -5.19
N MET A 49 -8.76 15.32 -5.23
CA MET A 49 -9.33 16.67 -5.31
C MET A 49 -10.14 16.85 -6.60
N GLU A 50 -9.61 16.44 -7.76
CA GLU A 50 -10.32 16.51 -9.04
C GLU A 50 -11.59 15.65 -9.03
N SER A 51 -11.50 14.42 -8.51
CA SER A 51 -12.64 13.52 -8.36
C SER A 51 -13.71 14.10 -7.43
N ALA A 52 -13.32 14.61 -6.26
CA ALA A 52 -14.23 15.24 -5.31
C ALA A 52 -14.93 16.47 -5.90
N LYS A 53 -14.19 17.36 -6.58
CA LYS A 53 -14.75 18.52 -7.28
C LYS A 53 -15.74 18.09 -8.38
N GLY A 54 -15.41 17.06 -9.14
CA GLY A 54 -16.30 16.49 -10.16
C GLY A 54 -17.64 15.99 -9.59
N LEU A 55 -17.60 15.30 -8.44
CA LEU A 55 -18.78 14.79 -7.75
C LEU A 55 -19.65 15.91 -7.15
N LEU A 56 -19.02 16.96 -6.64
CA LEU A 56 -19.69 18.04 -5.90
C LEU A 56 -20.19 19.18 -6.79
N LYS A 57 -19.72 19.27 -8.04
CA LYS A 57 -20.07 20.34 -8.99
C LYS A 57 -21.58 20.51 -9.22
N SER A 58 -22.37 19.43 -9.14
CA SER A 58 -23.82 19.49 -9.33
C SER A 58 -24.58 20.05 -8.11
N CYS A 59 -23.90 20.14 -6.96
CA CYS A 59 -24.46 20.54 -5.67
C CYS A 59 -25.70 19.73 -5.27
N PRO A 60 -25.56 18.40 -5.03
CA PRO A 60 -26.69 17.51 -4.80
C PRO A 60 -27.39 17.70 -3.44
N THR A 61 -26.78 18.42 -2.50
CA THR A 61 -27.28 18.61 -1.13
C THR A 61 -27.25 20.07 -0.73
N THR A 62 -27.99 20.44 0.32
CA THR A 62 -28.03 21.82 0.83
C THR A 62 -27.00 22.09 1.92
N ARG A 63 -26.50 21.05 2.60
CA ARG A 63 -25.44 21.18 3.62
C ARG A 63 -24.21 20.36 3.27
N TYR A 64 -23.05 20.97 3.47
CA TYR A 64 -21.75 20.35 3.28
C TYR A 64 -20.94 20.47 4.56
N LEU A 65 -20.52 19.34 5.11
CA LEU A 65 -19.63 19.28 6.25
C LEU A 65 -18.25 18.83 5.76
N VAL A 66 -17.25 19.69 5.90
CA VAL A 66 -15.86 19.34 5.61
C VAL A 66 -15.11 19.12 6.91
N VAL A 67 -14.70 17.88 7.16
CA VAL A 67 -14.04 17.47 8.40
C VAL A 67 -12.56 17.24 8.14
N SER A 68 -11.73 17.82 9.01
CA SER A 68 -10.29 17.57 9.05
C SER A 68 -9.93 16.92 10.38
N GLN A 69 -9.40 15.69 10.33
CA GLN A 69 -8.95 14.98 11.53
C GLN A 69 -7.48 14.57 11.42
N PRO A 70 -6.58 15.17 12.23
CA PRO A 70 -5.17 14.79 12.22
C PRO A 70 -4.93 13.34 12.68
N ASN A 71 -3.84 12.75 12.19
CA ASN A 71 -3.37 11.40 12.54
C ASN A 71 -4.37 10.25 12.22
N LEU A 72 -5.33 10.51 11.35
CA LEU A 72 -6.20 9.48 10.79
C LEU A 72 -5.41 8.58 9.83
N ASN A 73 -5.59 7.27 9.95
CA ASN A 73 -5.00 6.27 9.08
C ASN A 73 -6.07 5.24 8.66
N ALA A 74 -5.89 4.58 7.52
CA ALA A 74 -6.80 3.53 7.04
C ALA A 74 -7.09 2.46 8.09
N ALA A 75 -6.08 2.08 8.91
CA ALA A 75 -6.24 1.11 9.99
C ALA A 75 -7.25 1.56 11.07
N HIS A 76 -7.42 2.86 11.29
CA HIS A 76 -8.41 3.39 12.24
C HIS A 76 -9.84 3.26 11.72
N LEU A 77 -10.03 3.19 10.40
CA LEU A 77 -11.31 3.01 9.75
C LEU A 77 -11.74 1.54 9.70
N VAL A 78 -10.79 0.61 9.83
CA VAL A 78 -11.07 -0.83 9.83
C VAL A 78 -11.94 -1.18 11.05
N ALA A 79 -13.13 -1.71 10.78
CA ALA A 79 -14.14 -2.10 11.78
C ALA A 79 -14.73 -0.95 12.63
N GLY A 80 -14.50 0.32 12.25
CA GLY A 80 -15.14 1.48 12.88
C GLY A 80 -14.84 1.67 14.37
N GLN A 81 -13.77 1.06 14.90
CA GLN A 81 -13.51 1.08 16.35
C GLN A 81 -13.02 2.43 16.86
N ALA A 82 -12.26 3.18 16.05
CA ALA A 82 -11.74 4.49 16.42
C ALA A 82 -12.71 5.63 16.10
N VAL A 83 -13.65 5.41 15.17
CA VAL A 83 -14.60 6.41 14.68
C VAL A 83 -15.99 5.78 14.44
N PRO A 84 -16.67 5.30 15.50
CA PRO A 84 -17.93 4.57 15.37
C PRO A 84 -19.08 5.41 14.79
N ASN A 85 -19.20 6.69 15.16
CA ASN A 85 -20.24 7.58 14.63
C ASN A 85 -20.04 7.82 13.13
N LEU A 86 -18.80 8.07 12.69
CA LEU A 86 -18.49 8.18 11.26
C LEU A 86 -18.87 6.89 10.52
N TYR A 87 -18.44 5.74 11.04
CA TYR A 87 -18.66 4.44 10.40
C TYR A 87 -20.16 4.11 10.26
N GLN A 88 -20.94 4.34 11.32
CA GLN A 88 -22.39 4.11 11.31
C GLN A 88 -23.12 4.97 10.27
N ARG A 89 -22.66 6.21 10.05
CA ARG A 89 -23.28 7.14 9.08
C ARG A 89 -22.87 6.78 7.65
N LEU A 90 -21.61 6.40 7.45
CA LEU A 90 -21.10 5.94 6.17
C LEU A 90 -21.86 4.71 5.64
N GLU A 91 -22.19 3.75 6.49
CA GLU A 91 -22.96 2.55 6.12
C GLU A 91 -24.42 2.85 5.74
N ARG A 92 -24.96 3.99 6.21
CA ARG A 92 -26.34 4.42 5.92
C ARG A 92 -26.45 5.43 4.77
N ALA A 93 -25.32 5.89 4.25
CA ALA A 93 -25.30 6.88 3.18
C ALA A 93 -25.86 6.32 1.87
N GLU A 94 -26.50 7.18 1.07
CA GLU A 94 -27.03 6.77 -0.24
C GLU A 94 -25.89 6.60 -1.26
N SER A 95 -24.86 7.45 -1.16
CA SER A 95 -23.68 7.37 -2.01
C SER A 95 -22.40 7.61 -1.19
N ARG A 96 -21.32 6.91 -1.57
CA ARG A 96 -20.04 6.93 -0.85
C ARG A 96 -18.86 6.73 -1.77
N LEU A 97 -17.76 7.38 -1.43
CA LEU A 97 -16.42 7.23 -1.98
C LEU A 97 -15.45 7.07 -0.81
N SER A 98 -14.68 5.99 -0.79
CA SER A 98 -13.69 5.72 0.25
C SER A 98 -12.39 5.31 -0.40
N ILE A 99 -11.34 6.08 -0.11
CA ILE A 99 -9.99 5.87 -0.62
C ILE A 99 -9.11 5.65 0.61
N ALA A 100 -8.52 4.45 0.72
CA ALA A 100 -7.75 4.09 1.90
C ALA A 100 -6.47 4.92 2.04
N GLU A 101 -5.77 5.18 0.93
CA GLU A 101 -4.45 5.81 0.96
C GLU A 101 -4.36 6.94 -0.05
N VAL A 102 -4.34 8.18 0.45
CA VAL A 102 -4.07 9.37 -0.35
C VAL A 102 -2.65 9.84 -0.10
N ILE A 103 -1.89 10.03 -1.18
CA ILE A 103 -0.51 10.54 -1.13
C ILE A 103 -0.54 12.06 -1.26
N GLY A 104 0.06 12.74 -0.28
CA GLY A 104 0.13 14.19 -0.23
C GLY A 104 -0.94 14.80 0.67
N ASP A 105 -0.79 16.10 0.96
CA ASP A 105 -1.73 16.83 1.79
C ASP A 105 -2.96 17.26 0.98
N LEU A 106 -4.13 17.20 1.60
CA LEU A 106 -5.41 17.56 1.01
C LEU A 106 -5.82 18.92 1.55
N ASP A 107 -5.82 19.94 0.69
CA ASP A 107 -6.23 21.28 1.10
C ASP A 107 -7.75 21.35 1.29
N VAL A 108 -8.17 21.19 2.54
CA VAL A 108 -9.55 21.26 2.99
C VAL A 108 -10.17 22.62 2.68
N LYS A 109 -9.37 23.71 2.70
CA LYS A 109 -9.84 25.06 2.41
C LYS A 109 -10.16 25.19 0.93
N GLU A 110 -9.25 24.74 0.07
CA GLU A 110 -9.46 24.73 -1.39
C GLU A 110 -10.76 24.02 -1.77
N LEU A 111 -11.03 22.87 -1.16
CA LEU A 111 -12.28 22.14 -1.39
C LEU A 111 -13.50 22.90 -0.87
N SER A 112 -13.42 23.48 0.33
CA SER A 112 -14.53 24.25 0.91
C SER A 112 -14.87 25.49 0.08
N ASP A 113 -13.85 26.17 -0.46
CA ASP A 113 -14.01 27.36 -1.30
C ASP A 113 -14.60 26.99 -2.65
N PHE A 114 -14.16 25.88 -3.24
CA PHE A 114 -14.76 25.35 -4.47
C PHE A 114 -16.25 25.06 -4.30
N ILE A 115 -16.68 24.47 -3.17
CA ILE A 115 -18.10 24.19 -2.91
C ILE A 115 -18.87 25.49 -2.75
N ARG A 116 -18.35 26.48 -2.00
CA ARG A 116 -18.99 27.79 -1.84
C ARG A 116 -19.18 28.48 -3.19
N GLU A 117 -18.16 28.47 -4.04
CA GLU A 117 -18.20 29.09 -5.36
C GLU A 117 -19.14 28.33 -6.32
N SER A 118 -19.03 27.01 -6.38
CA SER A 118 -19.81 26.20 -7.33
C SER A 118 -21.29 26.08 -6.97
N CYS A 119 -21.60 26.21 -5.68
CA CYS A 119 -22.96 26.10 -5.15
C CYS A 119 -23.57 27.44 -4.75
N ASP A 120 -22.91 28.55 -5.07
CA ASP A 120 -23.44 29.89 -4.84
C ASP A 120 -24.80 30.03 -5.56
N GLY A 121 -25.80 30.55 -4.85
CA GLY A 121 -27.17 30.67 -5.34
C GLY A 121 -28.09 29.44 -5.17
N LYS A 122 -27.60 28.30 -4.65
CA LYS A 122 -28.45 27.12 -4.31
C LYS A 122 -28.77 27.00 -2.81
N SER A 123 -28.55 28.07 -2.03
CA SER A 123 -28.65 28.07 -0.56
C SER A 123 -27.82 26.97 0.11
N ALA A 124 -26.70 26.58 -0.51
CA ALA A 124 -25.79 25.60 0.04
C ALA A 124 -24.99 26.21 1.19
N THR A 125 -24.90 25.51 2.32
CA THR A 125 -24.09 25.90 3.48
C THR A 125 -22.89 24.97 3.60
N VAL A 126 -21.73 25.54 3.89
CA VAL A 126 -20.46 24.80 4.00
C VAL A 126 -19.85 25.08 5.37
N ASP A 127 -19.93 24.10 6.26
CA ASP A 127 -19.28 24.15 7.57
C ASP A 127 -17.97 23.36 7.55
N VAL A 128 -16.95 23.89 8.22
CA VAL A 128 -15.65 23.24 8.38
C VAL A 128 -15.49 22.84 9.84
N LEU A 129 -15.20 21.57 10.08
CA LEU A 129 -15.02 20.99 11.40
C LEU A 129 -13.60 20.45 11.53
N GLU A 130 -12.80 21.10 12.37
CA GLU A 130 -11.46 20.60 12.74
C GLU A 130 -11.59 19.78 14.03
N LEU A 131 -11.25 18.50 13.94
CA LEU A 131 -11.28 17.57 15.06
C LEU A 131 -9.90 17.43 15.70
N GLY A 132 -9.88 17.00 16.96
CA GLY A 132 -8.65 16.63 17.65
C GLY A 132 -7.92 15.45 16.96
N PRO A 133 -6.59 15.34 17.14
CA PRO A 133 -5.80 14.24 16.58
C PRO A 133 -6.26 12.90 17.16
N ILE A 134 -6.35 11.86 16.32
CA ILE A 134 -6.53 10.50 16.86
C ILE A 134 -5.28 10.12 17.64
N ALA A 135 -5.45 9.76 18.91
CA ALA A 135 -4.38 9.20 19.72
C ALA A 135 -3.84 7.92 19.06
N THR A 136 -2.67 8.00 18.43
CA THR A 136 -1.91 6.79 18.10
C THR A 136 -1.51 6.12 19.41
N THR A 137 -1.58 4.80 19.48
CA THR A 137 -1.30 4.01 20.70
C THR A 137 0.18 4.04 21.12
N GLN A 138 0.74 5.22 21.34
CA GLN A 138 2.02 5.42 22.04
C GLN A 138 1.89 5.28 23.57
N SER A 139 0.87 4.57 24.05
CA SER A 139 0.85 4.06 25.43
C SER A 139 1.31 2.60 25.53
N ALA A 140 1.65 1.92 24.44
CA ALA A 140 2.16 0.55 24.53
C ALA A 140 3.59 0.45 25.11
N THR A 141 4.37 1.53 25.11
CA THR A 141 5.75 1.56 25.65
C THR A 141 5.83 1.91 27.14
N ALA A 142 4.80 2.52 27.73
CA ALA A 142 4.72 2.70 29.19
C ALA A 142 4.25 1.44 29.93
N LEU A 143 3.88 0.38 29.20
CA LEU A 143 3.24 -0.82 29.75
C LEU A 143 4.13 -2.06 29.84
N LYS A 144 5.45 -1.90 29.66
CA LYS A 144 6.42 -2.99 29.92
C LYS A 144 6.69 -3.24 31.41
N GLU A 145 6.28 -2.37 32.32
CA GLU A 145 6.54 -2.55 33.76
C GLU A 145 5.44 -3.30 34.52
N ASN A 146 4.21 -3.38 34.02
CA ASN A 146 3.12 -4.05 34.71
C ASN A 146 2.59 -5.17 33.83
N GLY A 147 3.03 -6.41 34.09
CA GLY A 147 2.75 -7.63 33.31
C GLY A 147 1.27 -8.00 33.14
N MET A 148 0.53 -7.18 32.40
CA MET A 148 -0.87 -7.35 32.10
C MET A 148 -1.02 -7.76 30.63
N SER A 149 -1.63 -8.94 30.42
CA SER A 149 -1.79 -9.58 29.12
C SER A 149 -2.38 -8.63 28.06
N ARG A 150 -1.78 -8.63 26.86
CA ARG A 150 -2.17 -7.83 25.67
C ARG A 150 -3.67 -7.84 25.33
N ALA A 151 -4.39 -8.89 25.72
CA ALA A 151 -5.83 -9.02 25.49
C ALA A 151 -6.70 -8.14 26.43
N ILE A 152 -6.20 -7.77 27.62
CA ILE A 152 -6.94 -6.92 28.56
C ILE A 152 -6.71 -5.43 28.24
N LEU A 153 -5.53 -5.07 27.71
CA LEU A 153 -5.25 -3.72 27.26
C LEU A 153 -6.15 -3.29 26.09
N PHE A 154 -6.43 -4.18 25.13
CA PHE A 154 -7.34 -3.86 24.02
C PHE A 154 -8.77 -3.56 24.49
N ARG A 155 -9.18 -4.13 25.62
CA ARG A 155 -10.50 -3.90 26.22
C ARG A 155 -10.53 -2.64 27.08
N GLN A 156 -9.38 -2.21 27.63
CA GLN A 156 -9.22 -0.97 28.38
C GLN A 156 -9.01 0.25 27.46
N THR A 157 -8.40 0.04 26.28
CA THR A 157 -8.27 1.07 25.24
C THR A 157 -9.57 1.29 24.48
N ALA A 158 -10.66 0.59 24.78
CA ALA A 158 -12.00 0.93 24.26
C ALA A 158 -12.52 2.31 24.75
N ASN A 159 -11.74 3.01 25.58
CA ASN A 159 -11.75 4.46 25.69
C ASN A 159 -10.81 5.09 24.63
N VAL A 160 -10.91 4.65 23.36
CA VAL A 160 -10.21 5.29 22.22
C VAL A 160 -10.90 6.62 22.04
N ASP A 161 -10.28 7.68 22.54
CA ASP A 161 -10.57 9.10 22.26
C ASP A 161 -11.95 9.40 21.64
N CYS A 162 -13.02 9.05 22.38
CA CYS A 162 -14.39 9.22 21.89
C CYS A 162 -14.75 10.69 21.73
N GLY A 163 -13.97 11.62 22.31
CA GLY A 163 -14.28 13.05 22.26
C GLY A 163 -14.39 13.60 20.82
N ALA A 164 -13.47 13.23 19.94
CA ALA A 164 -13.51 13.70 18.55
C ALA A 164 -14.65 13.07 17.74
N ASP A 165 -14.90 11.78 17.91
CA ASP A 165 -15.97 11.07 17.21
C ASP A 165 -17.37 11.39 17.77
N ASP A 166 -17.49 11.64 19.07
CA ASP A 166 -18.72 12.10 19.74
C ASP A 166 -19.07 13.52 19.30
N GLN A 167 -18.07 14.40 19.17
CA GLN A 167 -18.25 15.75 18.62
C GLN A 167 -18.75 15.68 17.17
N LEU A 168 -18.16 14.80 16.35
CA LEU A 168 -18.64 14.54 15.00
C LEU A 168 -20.08 13.98 15.03
N GLY A 169 -20.37 13.04 15.91
CA GLY A 169 -21.70 12.44 16.09
C GLY A 169 -22.78 13.48 16.36
N ALA A 170 -22.51 14.43 17.27
CA ALA A 170 -23.44 15.51 17.61
C ALA A 170 -23.72 16.43 16.42
N VAL A 171 -22.68 16.80 15.65
CA VAL A 171 -22.84 17.63 14.44
C VAL A 171 -23.64 16.89 13.36
N LEU A 172 -23.34 15.60 13.15
CA LEU A 172 -24.05 14.78 12.16
C LEU A 172 -25.52 14.55 12.52
N GLU A 173 -25.85 14.48 13.82
CA GLU A 173 -27.23 14.40 14.28
C GLU A 173 -28.02 15.68 13.96
N GLN A 174 -27.43 16.85 14.18
CA GLN A 174 -28.03 18.12 13.78
C GLN A 174 -28.26 18.18 12.26
N TYR A 175 -27.25 17.82 11.48
CA TYR A 175 -27.33 17.79 10.01
C TYR A 175 -28.43 16.87 9.50
N GLN A 176 -28.59 15.71 10.13
CA GLN A 176 -29.64 14.76 9.78
C GLN A 176 -31.05 15.31 10.09
N ALA A 177 -31.21 16.08 11.17
CA ALA A 177 -32.49 16.71 11.51
C ALA A 177 -32.90 17.82 10.53
N GLU A 178 -31.92 18.47 9.90
CA GLU A 178 -32.13 19.64 9.03
C GLU A 178 -32.28 19.30 7.54
N GLY A 179 -31.94 18.08 7.11
CA GLY A 179 -32.27 17.58 5.77
C GLY A 179 -31.14 16.80 5.08
N SER A 180 -30.94 17.07 3.78
CA SER A 180 -29.94 16.39 2.96
C SER A 180 -28.55 17.00 3.15
N TYR A 181 -27.56 16.15 3.33
CA TYR A 181 -26.19 16.59 3.59
C TYR A 181 -25.14 15.70 2.93
N THR A 182 -23.98 16.30 2.68
CA THR A 182 -22.78 15.63 2.20
C THR A 182 -21.64 15.89 3.18
N VAL A 183 -20.93 14.84 3.55
CA VAL A 183 -19.78 14.91 4.45
C VAL A 183 -18.54 14.54 3.66
N ILE A 184 -17.52 15.38 3.78
CA ILE A 184 -16.18 15.11 3.28
C ILE A 184 -15.28 14.97 4.50
N TYR A 185 -14.65 13.82 4.64
CA TYR A 185 -13.75 13.47 5.72
C TYR A 185 -12.35 13.31 5.16
N ALA A 186 -11.47 14.24 5.51
CA ALA A 186 -10.06 14.19 5.14
C ALA A 186 -9.21 14.07 6.40
N ALA A 187 -8.09 13.37 6.27
CA ALA A 187 -7.06 13.48 7.30
C ALA A 187 -6.49 14.90 7.28
N GLY A 188 -6.36 15.48 8.47
CA GLY A 188 -5.65 16.75 8.65
C GLY A 188 -4.13 16.56 8.65
N PRO A 189 -3.38 17.68 8.62
CA PRO A 189 -1.92 17.64 8.67
C PRO A 189 -1.46 16.88 9.91
N ARG A 190 -0.45 16.02 9.72
CA ARG A 190 0.12 15.26 10.83
C ARG A 190 0.73 16.19 11.86
N THR A 191 0.30 16.04 13.09
CA THR A 191 0.84 16.78 14.24
C THR A 191 2.02 16.04 14.88
N GLU A 192 2.18 14.75 14.59
CA GLU A 192 3.32 13.96 15.04
C GLU A 192 4.49 14.07 14.05
N ALA A 193 5.69 14.30 14.57
CA ALA A 193 6.91 14.24 13.76
C ALA A 193 7.05 12.82 13.17
N PRO A 194 7.36 12.69 11.86
CA PRO A 194 7.57 11.38 11.27
C PRO A 194 8.68 10.69 12.04
N LYS A 195 8.35 9.58 12.72
CA LYS A 195 9.35 8.74 13.36
C LYS A 195 10.18 8.15 12.24
N THR A 196 11.33 8.77 11.95
CA THR A 196 12.34 8.16 11.10
C THR A 196 12.59 6.78 11.66
N TYR A 197 12.24 5.75 10.89
CA TYR A 197 12.49 4.38 11.29
C TYR A 197 14.00 4.21 11.47
N THR A 198 14.45 4.29 12.72
CA THR A 198 15.78 3.87 13.12
C THR A 198 15.67 2.40 13.44
N ALA A 199 16.26 1.56 12.60
CA ALA A 199 16.40 0.16 12.92
C ALA A 199 17.29 0.06 14.18
N GLU A 200 16.67 -0.03 15.35
CA GLU A 200 17.34 -0.43 16.59
C GLU A 200 17.61 -1.93 16.47
N PHE A 201 18.70 -2.26 15.79
CA PHE A 201 19.26 -3.59 15.87
C PHE A 201 19.83 -3.72 17.29
N GLN A 202 19.10 -4.38 18.19
CA GLN A 202 19.69 -4.86 19.42
C GLN A 202 20.90 -5.71 19.04
N ASP A 203 22.08 -5.29 19.51
CA ASP A 203 23.34 -6.00 19.29
C ASP A 203 23.13 -7.50 19.47
N SER A 204 23.52 -8.23 18.42
CA SER A 204 23.58 -9.68 18.21
C SER A 204 23.37 -10.60 19.41
N ALA A 205 22.22 -10.52 20.07
CA ALA A 205 21.65 -11.70 20.70
C ALA A 205 21.19 -12.57 19.55
N HIS A 206 21.86 -13.71 19.34
CA HIS A 206 21.38 -14.77 18.46
C HIS A 206 19.97 -15.17 18.91
N VAL A 207 18.94 -14.50 18.38
CA VAL A 207 17.55 -14.91 18.54
C VAL A 207 17.36 -16.05 17.57
N GLU A 208 17.83 -17.24 17.96
CA GLU A 208 17.22 -18.45 17.45
C GLU A 208 15.74 -18.37 17.83
N LEU A 209 14.85 -18.17 16.85
CA LEU A 209 13.42 -18.36 17.03
C LEU A 209 13.20 -19.83 17.37
N LYS A 210 13.33 -20.17 18.65
CA LYS A 210 12.96 -21.48 19.17
C LYS A 210 11.44 -21.54 19.09
N ARG A 211 10.94 -22.07 17.96
CA ARG A 211 9.52 -22.37 17.74
C ARG A 211 9.06 -23.22 18.92
N GLN A 212 8.40 -22.58 19.88
CA GLN A 212 7.90 -23.20 21.09
C GLN A 212 6.67 -24.04 20.73
N LEU A 213 6.91 -25.20 20.14
CA LEU A 213 5.93 -26.26 19.97
C LEU A 213 5.78 -26.92 21.34
N GLN A 214 4.92 -26.36 22.18
CA GLN A 214 4.58 -27.00 23.44
C GLN A 214 3.89 -28.35 23.16
N HIS A 215 4.66 -29.41 23.37
CA HIS A 215 4.25 -30.67 23.98
C HIS A 215 2.85 -31.20 23.59
N LEU A 216 2.78 -31.95 22.48
CA LEU A 216 1.80 -33.02 22.32
C LEU A 216 2.52 -34.31 21.94
N GLY A 217 2.66 -35.18 22.95
CA GLY A 217 2.65 -36.63 22.80
C GLY A 217 3.90 -37.31 22.25
N LYS A 218 4.80 -37.74 23.14
CA LYS A 218 5.51 -39.01 22.94
C LYS A 218 4.47 -40.13 22.87
N ARG A 219 4.18 -40.65 21.69
CA ARG A 219 3.79 -42.05 21.51
C ARG A 219 4.48 -42.57 20.25
N ALA A 220 5.38 -43.52 20.46
CA ALA A 220 5.83 -44.42 19.41
C ALA A 220 4.61 -45.24 18.95
N LEU A 221 4.19 -45.11 17.70
CA LEU A 221 3.51 -46.19 16.97
C LEU A 221 3.31 -45.84 15.49
N ASN A 222 3.84 -46.73 14.67
CA ASN A 222 3.52 -47.05 13.29
C ASN A 222 3.62 -45.97 12.19
N ASP A 223 4.50 -46.29 11.25
CA ASP A 223 4.49 -45.85 9.85
C ASP A 223 3.08 -45.67 9.29
N THR A 224 2.72 -44.44 8.97
CA THR A 224 1.93 -44.02 7.78
C THR A 224 1.85 -42.50 7.81
N SER A 225 2.89 -41.88 7.28
CA SER A 225 3.12 -40.44 7.32
C SER A 225 2.13 -39.68 6.40
N ASN A 226 0.97 -39.29 6.92
CA ASN A 226 0.07 -38.29 6.31
C ASN A 226 0.47 -36.88 6.77
N LEU A 227 1.66 -36.42 6.37
CA LEU A 227 2.07 -35.01 6.55
C LEU A 227 1.47 -34.17 5.41
N PRO A 228 1.16 -32.88 5.64
CA PRO A 228 0.61 -32.01 4.62
C PRO A 228 1.49 -32.00 3.36
N LEU A 229 0.85 -32.00 2.17
CA LEU A 229 1.49 -32.18 0.84
C LEU A 229 2.73 -31.31 0.60
N PHE A 230 2.80 -30.13 1.23
CA PHE A 230 3.90 -29.17 1.08
C PHE A 230 5.14 -29.48 1.94
N GLU A 231 5.05 -30.40 2.90
CA GLU A 231 6.21 -30.86 3.68
C GLU A 231 6.96 -32.00 2.97
N LYS A 232 6.30 -32.68 2.03
CA LYS A 232 6.88 -33.77 1.23
C LYS A 232 7.56 -33.31 -0.05
N TYR A 233 7.25 -32.11 -0.55
CA TYR A 233 7.73 -31.60 -1.83
C TYR A 233 8.83 -30.55 -1.67
N GLN A 234 10.07 -30.99 -1.84
CA GLN A 234 11.20 -30.09 -2.07
C GLN A 234 11.24 -29.71 -3.57
N PHE A 235 10.60 -28.59 -3.93
CA PHE A 235 10.52 -28.12 -5.34
C PHE A 235 11.89 -27.94 -6.00
N PHE A 236 12.91 -27.59 -5.22
CA PHE A 236 14.28 -27.49 -5.70
C PHE A 236 15.19 -28.36 -4.84
N THR A 237 15.41 -29.59 -5.30
CA THR A 237 16.43 -30.45 -4.71
C THR A 237 17.81 -29.88 -5.05
N PRO A 238 18.83 -30.12 -4.20
CA PRO A 238 20.19 -29.67 -4.48
C PRO A 238 20.70 -30.19 -5.83
N GLY A 239 20.22 -31.38 -6.26
CA GLY A 239 20.50 -31.94 -7.58
C GLY A 239 19.96 -31.11 -8.74
N ILE A 240 18.72 -30.60 -8.66
CA ILE A 240 18.13 -29.75 -9.70
C ILE A 240 18.91 -28.44 -9.83
N PHE A 241 19.34 -27.83 -8.73
CA PHE A 241 20.16 -26.61 -8.76
C PHE A 241 21.53 -26.86 -9.41
N MET A 242 22.20 -27.96 -9.07
CA MET A 242 23.49 -28.31 -9.66
C MET A 242 23.35 -28.61 -11.15
N ALA A 243 22.29 -29.31 -11.55
CA ALA A 243 22.00 -29.59 -12.96
C ALA A 243 21.70 -28.31 -13.76
N LEU A 244 20.91 -27.38 -13.20
CA LEU A 244 20.63 -26.09 -13.84
C LEU A 244 21.91 -25.25 -14.02
N PHE A 245 22.80 -25.24 -13.02
CA PHE A 245 24.07 -24.54 -13.14
C PHE A 245 24.95 -25.10 -14.27
N ILE A 246 25.06 -26.43 -14.35
CA ILE A 246 25.81 -27.10 -15.41
C ILE A 246 25.16 -26.85 -16.78
N LEU A 247 23.83 -26.90 -16.86
CA LEU A 247 23.06 -26.63 -18.08
C LEU A 247 23.37 -25.23 -18.63
N VAL A 248 23.37 -24.20 -17.77
CA VAL A 248 23.67 -22.82 -18.18
C VAL A 248 25.09 -22.70 -18.74
N ILE A 249 26.07 -23.35 -18.11
CA ILE A 249 27.46 -23.37 -18.60
C ILE A 249 27.54 -24.03 -19.97
N LEU A 250 26.91 -25.20 -20.14
CA LEU A 250 26.91 -25.92 -21.42
C LEU A 250 26.20 -25.12 -22.53
N LEU A 251 25.07 -24.48 -22.23
CA LEU A 251 24.35 -23.64 -23.18
C LEU A 251 25.17 -22.41 -23.59
N SER A 252 25.97 -21.83 -22.70
CA SER A 252 26.85 -20.69 -23.04
C SER A 252 27.95 -21.09 -24.03
N ILE A 253 28.55 -22.26 -23.84
CA ILE A 253 29.58 -22.80 -24.76
C ILE A 253 28.92 -23.15 -26.09
N LEU A 254 27.77 -23.83 -26.07
CA LEU A 254 27.01 -24.18 -27.28
C LEU A 254 26.60 -22.94 -28.07
N TYR A 255 26.11 -21.90 -27.39
CA TYR A 255 25.73 -20.63 -28.01
C TYR A 255 26.92 -20.01 -28.74
N SER A 256 28.08 -19.92 -28.08
CA SER A 256 29.29 -19.39 -28.72
C SER A 256 29.72 -20.20 -29.95
N GLY A 257 29.56 -21.54 -29.91
CA GLY A 257 29.85 -22.42 -31.02
C GLY A 257 28.91 -22.21 -32.21
N ILE A 258 27.60 -22.07 -31.96
CA ILE A 258 26.61 -21.79 -33.00
C ILE A 258 26.84 -20.41 -33.62
N SER A 259 27.13 -19.39 -32.80
CA SER A 259 27.43 -18.05 -33.30
C SER A 259 28.67 -18.05 -34.21
N ALA A 260 29.72 -18.76 -33.83
CA ALA A 260 30.91 -18.92 -34.68
C ALA A 260 30.61 -19.64 -35.99
N LEU A 261 29.78 -20.70 -35.95
CA LEU A 261 29.37 -21.42 -37.15
C LEU A 261 28.50 -20.57 -38.08
N SER A 262 27.60 -19.76 -37.52
CA SER A 262 26.76 -18.84 -38.29
C SER A 262 27.54 -17.68 -38.93
N SER A 263 28.73 -17.37 -38.40
CA SER A 263 29.59 -16.31 -38.92
C SER A 263 30.45 -16.76 -40.11
N LEU A 264 30.38 -18.02 -40.51
CA LEU A 264 31.08 -18.52 -41.69
C LEU A 264 30.37 -18.07 -42.95
N GLU A 265 30.82 -16.95 -43.51
CA GLU A 265 30.43 -16.52 -44.85
C GLU A 265 31.32 -17.22 -45.89
N VAL A 266 30.69 -17.83 -46.90
CA VAL A 266 31.40 -18.36 -48.05
C VAL A 266 31.65 -17.21 -49.02
N SER A 267 32.91 -16.90 -49.32
CA SER A 267 33.25 -15.88 -50.31
C SER A 267 32.97 -16.39 -51.72
N TYR A 268 31.75 -16.15 -52.19
CA TYR A 268 31.34 -16.49 -53.56
C TYR A 268 32.09 -15.67 -54.62
N GLY A 269 32.69 -14.53 -54.27
CA GLY A 269 33.50 -13.72 -55.17
C GLY A 269 34.80 -14.38 -55.65
N ALA A 270 35.30 -15.40 -54.95
CA ALA A 270 36.45 -16.19 -55.41
C ALA A 270 36.06 -17.24 -56.48
N PHE A 271 34.76 -17.52 -56.62
CA PHE A 271 34.21 -18.43 -57.62
C PHE A 271 33.59 -17.68 -58.82
N ASP A 272 33.35 -16.39 -58.69
CA ASP A 272 32.96 -15.54 -59.82
C ASP A 272 34.19 -15.25 -60.69
N LYS A 273 34.07 -15.59 -61.97
CA LYS A 273 35.07 -15.24 -62.97
C LYS A 273 35.02 -13.73 -63.19
N GLU A 274 36.00 -13.01 -62.68
CA GLU A 274 36.24 -11.57 -62.92
C GLU A 274 36.12 -11.23 -64.42
N MET A 275 34.97 -10.66 -64.83
CA MET A 275 34.75 -10.08 -66.16
C MET A 275 34.98 -8.56 -66.14
N GLY A 276 35.89 -8.09 -65.27
CA GLY A 276 36.32 -6.70 -65.24
C GLY A 276 37.20 -6.35 -66.45
N PRO A 277 37.36 -5.06 -66.81
CA PRO A 277 38.10 -4.60 -67.99
C PRO A 277 39.59 -5.01 -68.02
N ALA A 278 40.15 -5.53 -66.92
CA ALA A 278 41.47 -6.15 -66.87
C ALA A 278 41.53 -7.57 -67.48
N ALA A 279 40.42 -8.29 -67.57
CA ALA A 279 40.36 -9.64 -68.15
C ALA A 279 40.40 -9.65 -69.69
N GLN A 280 39.99 -8.56 -70.35
CA GLN A 280 40.05 -8.43 -71.82
C GLN A 280 41.48 -8.23 -72.37
N LYS A 281 42.45 -7.85 -71.53
CA LYS A 281 43.84 -7.66 -71.97
C LYS A 281 44.65 -8.95 -72.17
N LYS A 282 44.08 -10.13 -71.88
CA LYS A 282 44.76 -11.43 -72.06
C LYS A 282 44.28 -12.26 -73.26
N GLN A 283 43.38 -11.74 -74.10
CA GLN A 283 42.89 -12.45 -75.29
C GLN A 283 43.21 -11.74 -76.62
N GLN A 284 44.19 -10.84 -76.64
CA GLN A 284 44.72 -10.25 -77.87
C GLN A 284 46.23 -10.46 -77.97
#